data_AF-A0A7C5LXB5-F1
#
_entry.id   AF-A0A7C5LXB5-F1
#
_cell.length_a   1.000
_cell.length_b   1.000
_cell.length_c   1.000
_cell.angle_alpha   90.00
_cell.angle_beta   90.00
_cell.angle_gamma   90.00
#
_symmetry.space_group_name_H-M   'P 1'
#
loop_
_entity.id
_entity.type
_entity.pdbx_description
1 polymer ?
#
loop_
_entity_poly.entity_id
_entity_poly.type
_entity_poly.pdbx_seq_one_letter_code
_entity_poly.pdbx_strand_id
1 'polypeptide(L)'
;MTKLIFLATKEKNRPGELPVNHRWVARQLVIFAGMSRKRKIAAGIALALLLAMLFYRDLVVYGVQQAAGQWRVLHAARPVEEVLADPAFPDSLKQNLQLVPVIRAFAFDSLGLQPNDNYTTVYDQQGKDILWVVTACRPYRLEPLTWSFPLIGSFTYKGFFDQDKANNLANDLQVQGYDVEVRAVSGWSTLGWFDDPL
;
A
#
# COMPACT_ATOMS: atom_id res chain seq x y z
N MET A 1 40.11 28.94 -28.45
CA MET A 1 39.02 29.90 -28.69
C MET A 1 37.79 29.30 -28.02
N THR A 2 37.29 29.71 -26.86
CA THR A 2 37.09 31.07 -26.32
C THR A 2 37.09 30.98 -24.80
N LYS A 3 37.89 31.84 -24.14
CA LYS A 3 37.84 32.09 -22.69
C LYS A 3 36.46 32.68 -22.36
N LEU A 4 35.67 32.06 -21.50
CA LEU A 4 34.59 32.73 -20.79
C LEU A 4 35.01 32.89 -19.33
N ILE A 5 35.02 34.15 -18.92
CA ILE A 5 35.58 34.72 -17.71
C ILE A 5 34.70 34.31 -16.52
N PHE A 6 35.23 33.51 -15.59
CA PHE A 6 34.65 33.41 -14.25
C PHE A 6 35.34 34.45 -13.37
N LEU A 7 34.91 35.71 -13.51
CA LEU A 7 35.16 36.74 -12.52
C LEU A 7 34.40 36.29 -11.26
N ALA A 8 35.11 35.65 -10.34
CA ALA A 8 34.63 35.49 -8.98
C ALA A 8 34.60 36.89 -8.36
N THR A 9 33.47 37.58 -8.53
CA THR A 9 33.10 38.72 -7.69
C THR A 9 33.20 38.22 -6.25
N LYS A 10 34.19 38.73 -5.53
CA LYS A 10 34.36 38.51 -4.10
C LYS A 10 33.24 39.26 -3.40
N GLU A 11 32.05 38.66 -3.39
CA GLU A 11 30.90 39.17 -2.67
C GLU A 11 31.25 39.09 -1.18
N LYS A 12 31.50 40.26 -0.60
CA LYS A 12 31.82 40.40 0.81
C LYS A 12 30.48 40.24 1.54
N ASN A 13 30.27 39.08 2.19
CA ASN A 13 29.07 38.82 2.99
C ASN A 13 28.73 40.04 3.85
N ARG A 14 27.46 40.46 3.82
CA ARG A 14 26.98 41.51 4.72
C ARG A 14 27.02 40.96 6.15
N PRO A 15 27.30 41.80 7.17
CA PRO A 15 27.32 41.35 8.56
C PRO A 15 25.94 40.78 8.93
N GLY A 16 25.89 39.46 9.15
CA GLY A 16 24.66 38.69 9.43
C GLY A 16 24.36 37.53 8.48
N GLU A 17 25.04 37.45 7.32
CA GLU A 17 24.82 36.37 6.34
C GLU A 17 25.74 35.16 6.62
N LEU A 18 25.13 33.97 6.75
CA LEU A 18 25.85 32.70 6.88
C LEU A 18 26.77 32.49 5.66
N PRO A 19 28.02 32.03 5.85
CA PRO A 19 28.95 31.85 4.75
C PRO A 19 28.45 30.78 3.76
N VAL A 20 28.13 31.21 2.53
CA VAL A 20 27.81 30.30 1.43
C VAL A 20 29.09 29.58 1.01
N ASN A 21 29.16 28.27 1.30
CA ASN A 21 30.33 27.46 0.98
C ASN A 21 30.35 27.09 -0.52
N HIS A 22 30.80 28.03 -1.35
CA HIS A 22 30.93 27.83 -2.81
C HIS A 22 31.82 26.63 -3.19
N ARG A 23 32.72 26.16 -2.32
CA ARG A 23 33.55 24.98 -2.56
C ARG A 23 32.74 23.68 -2.55
N TRP A 24 31.63 23.64 -1.80
CA TRP A 24 30.73 22.49 -1.77
C TRP A 24 29.96 22.37 -3.09
N VAL A 25 29.41 23.48 -3.59
CA VAL A 25 28.71 23.54 -4.89
C VAL A 25 29.67 23.18 -6.04
N ALA A 26 30.88 23.73 -6.04
CA ALA A 26 31.90 23.41 -7.03
C ALA A 26 32.30 21.93 -7.01
N ARG A 27 32.41 21.31 -5.82
CA ARG A 27 32.68 19.86 -5.69
C ARG A 27 31.55 18.99 -6.25
N GLN A 28 30.29 19.34 -6.00
CA GLN A 28 29.14 18.63 -6.57
C GLN A 28 29.11 18.72 -8.10
N LEU A 29 29.41 19.90 -8.66
CA LEU A 29 29.49 20.11 -10.11
C LEU A 29 30.58 19.27 -10.77
N VAL A 30 31.76 19.11 -10.14
CA VAL A 30 32.86 18.27 -10.66
C VAL A 30 32.50 16.78 -10.66
N ILE A 31 31.89 16.29 -9.56
CA ILE A 31 31.42 14.89 -9.46
C ILE A 31 30.37 14.61 -10.53
N PHE A 32 29.42 15.53 -10.72
CA PHE A 32 28.37 15.38 -11.72
C PHE A 32 28.93 15.46 -13.15
N ALA A 33 29.89 16.35 -13.42
CA ALA A 33 30.55 16.46 -14.72
C ALA A 33 31.27 15.17 -15.13
N GLY A 34 31.95 14.50 -14.18
CA GLY A 34 32.68 13.25 -14.39
C GLY A 34 31.83 11.97 -14.47
N MET A 35 30.52 12.04 -14.19
CA MET A 35 29.64 10.88 -14.35
C MET A 35 29.38 10.52 -15.82
N SER A 36 29.40 9.21 -16.10
CA SER A 36 28.97 8.69 -17.40
C SER A 36 27.52 9.07 -17.70
N ARG A 37 27.17 9.17 -18.99
CA ARG A 37 25.81 9.53 -19.44
C ARG A 37 24.73 8.64 -18.79
N LYS A 38 25.02 7.35 -18.62
CA LYS A 38 24.15 6.37 -17.94
C LYS A 38 23.89 6.73 -16.47
N ARG A 39 24.92 7.15 -15.72
CA ARG A 39 24.78 7.56 -14.31
C ARG A 39 23.96 8.85 -14.17
N LYS A 40 24.13 9.80 -15.11
CA LYS A 40 23.34 11.05 -15.12
C LYS A 40 21.85 10.77 -15.37
N ILE A 41 21.55 9.88 -16.32
CA ILE A 41 20.18 9.42 -16.60
C ILE A 41 19.59 8.71 -15.37
N ALA A 42 20.33 7.76 -14.77
CA ALA A 42 19.88 7.06 -13.57
C ALA A 42 19.60 8.02 -12.41
N ALA A 43 20.47 9.00 -12.16
CA ALA A 43 20.27 10.02 -11.15
C ALA A 43 19.04 10.91 -11.44
N GLY A 44 18.82 11.27 -12.71
CA GLY A 44 17.62 12.01 -13.13
C GLY A 44 16.33 11.21 -12.91
N ILE A 45 16.32 9.92 -13.26
CA ILE A 45 15.19 9.02 -13.02
C ILE A 45 14.92 8.88 -11.52
N ALA A 46 15.97 8.65 -10.72
CA ALA A 46 15.83 8.53 -9.27
C ALA A 46 15.26 9.81 -8.64
N LEU A 47 15.71 10.99 -9.09
CA LEU A 47 15.17 12.27 -8.62
C LEU A 47 13.70 12.44 -9.05
N ALA A 48 13.35 12.11 -10.29
CA ALA A 48 11.97 12.17 -10.76
C ALA A 48 11.05 11.24 -9.97
N LEU A 49 11.49 10.01 -9.68
CA LEU A 49 10.76 9.06 -8.83
C LEU A 49 10.60 9.57 -7.39
N LEU A 50 11.65 10.15 -6.82
CA LEU A 50 11.60 10.75 -5.49
C LEU A 50 10.58 11.90 -5.43
N LEU A 51 10.61 12.80 -6.42
CA LEU A 51 9.65 13.91 -6.51
C LEU A 51 8.22 13.38 -6.71
N ALA A 52 8.03 12.34 -7.52
CA ALA A 52 6.74 11.69 -7.68
C ALA A 52 6.25 11.07 -6.35
N MET A 53 7.12 10.37 -5.61
CA MET A 53 6.77 9.80 -4.30
C MET A 53 6.38 10.88 -3.29
N LEU A 54 7.07 12.03 -3.29
CA LEU A 54 6.73 13.17 -2.42
C LEU A 54 5.40 13.81 -2.82
N PHE A 55 5.12 13.94 -4.12
CA PHE A 55 3.85 14.46 -4.62
C PHE A 55 2.68 13.52 -4.29
N TYR A 56 2.89 12.21 -4.39
CA TYR A 56 1.91 11.17 -4.08
C TYR A 56 2.09 10.57 -2.68
N ARG A 57 2.61 11.33 -1.72
CA ARG A 57 3.00 10.80 -0.40
C ARG A 57 1.89 10.04 0.31
N ASP A 58 0.65 10.54 0.27
CA ASP A 58 -0.48 9.94 1.00
C ASP A 58 -0.87 8.61 0.38
N LEU A 59 -0.78 8.52 -0.95
CA LEU A 59 -0.98 7.28 -1.70
C LEU A 59 0.14 6.27 -1.43
N VAL A 60 1.40 6.71 -1.38
CA VAL A 60 2.55 5.85 -1.05
C VAL A 60 2.42 5.30 0.36
N VAL A 61 2.12 6.16 1.35
CA VAL A 61 1.91 5.75 2.74
C VAL A 61 0.75 4.77 2.86
N TYR A 62 -0.36 5.04 2.19
CA TYR A 62 -1.49 4.11 2.14
C TYR A 62 -1.09 2.77 1.53
N GLY A 63 -0.40 2.77 0.38
CA GLY A 63 0.05 1.55 -0.29
C GLY A 63 0.99 0.70 0.57
N VAL A 64 1.92 1.33 1.29
CA VAL A 64 2.80 0.63 2.24
C VAL A 64 1.99 0.01 3.38
N GLN A 65 0.97 0.68 3.89
CA GLN A 65 0.09 0.13 4.94
C GLN A 65 -0.71 -1.08 4.43
N GLN A 66 -1.24 -1.02 3.21
CA GLN A 66 -1.93 -2.15 2.60
C GLN A 66 -0.98 -3.33 2.40
N ALA A 67 0.22 -3.08 1.87
CA ALA A 67 1.23 -4.12 1.65
C ALA A 67 1.69 -4.77 2.97
N ALA A 68 1.93 -3.97 4.02
CA ALA A 68 2.31 -4.48 5.34
C ALA A 68 1.18 -5.32 5.97
N GLY A 69 -0.08 -4.86 5.83
CA GLY A 69 -1.24 -5.60 6.31
C GLY A 69 -1.41 -6.94 5.60
N GLN A 70 -1.37 -6.94 4.27
CA GLN A 70 -1.46 -8.16 3.47
C GLN A 70 -0.30 -9.12 3.77
N TRP A 71 0.93 -8.61 3.86
CA TRP A 71 2.09 -9.43 4.21
C TRP A 71 1.93 -10.11 5.56
N ARG A 72 1.44 -9.40 6.58
CA ARG A 72 1.19 -9.97 7.91
C ARG A 72 0.17 -11.11 7.85
N VAL A 73 -0.89 -10.98 7.05
CA VAL A 73 -1.91 -12.02 6.87
C VAL A 73 -1.28 -13.25 6.22
N LEU A 74 -0.62 -13.08 5.07
CA LEU A 74 0.01 -14.18 4.34
C LEU A 74 1.13 -14.86 5.15
N HIS A 75 1.92 -14.08 5.89
CA HIS A 75 3.04 -14.62 6.66
C HIS A 75 2.60 -15.39 7.91
N ALA A 76 1.47 -15.03 8.50
CA ALA A 76 0.93 -15.69 9.68
C ALA A 76 -0.06 -16.83 9.34
N ALA A 77 -0.44 -16.97 8.07
CA ALA A 77 -1.29 -18.05 7.62
C ALA A 77 -0.58 -19.40 7.75
N ARG A 78 -1.30 -20.41 8.24
CA ARG A 78 -0.79 -21.78 8.45
C ARG A 78 -1.53 -22.77 7.55
N PRO A 79 -0.90 -23.85 7.07
CA PRO A 79 -1.59 -24.89 6.30
C PRO A 79 -2.81 -25.43 7.04
N VAL A 80 -3.90 -25.71 6.30
CA VAL A 80 -5.14 -26.26 6.87
C VAL A 80 -4.86 -27.54 7.66
N GLU A 81 -3.99 -28.42 7.16
CA GLU A 81 -3.63 -29.68 7.81
C GLU A 81 -2.95 -29.46 9.17
N GLU A 82 -2.10 -28.44 9.28
CA GLU A 82 -1.43 -28.07 10.52
C GLU A 82 -2.43 -27.55 11.55
N VAL A 83 -3.38 -26.72 11.11
CA VAL A 83 -4.44 -26.15 11.97
C VAL A 83 -5.44 -27.23 12.43
N LEU A 84 -5.76 -28.20 11.58
CA LEU A 84 -6.59 -29.34 11.95
C LEU A 84 -5.93 -30.23 13.02
N ALA A 85 -4.60 -30.37 12.97
CA ALA A 85 -3.82 -31.13 13.95
C ALA A 85 -3.58 -30.38 15.27
N ASP A 86 -3.79 -29.07 15.31
CA ASP A 86 -3.54 -28.23 16.49
C ASP A 86 -4.64 -28.43 17.57
N PRO A 87 -4.31 -28.98 18.75
CA PRO A 87 -5.30 -29.20 19.81
C PRO A 87 -5.82 -27.90 20.44
N ALA A 88 -5.12 -26.77 20.25
CA ALA A 88 -5.56 -25.47 20.76
C ALA A 88 -6.55 -24.76 19.83
N PHE A 89 -6.68 -25.20 18.58
CA PHE A 89 -7.61 -24.58 17.62
C PHE A 89 -9.06 -25.07 17.86
N PRO A 90 -10.07 -24.18 17.84
CA PRO A 90 -11.45 -24.54 18.18
C PRO A 90 -12.04 -25.65 17.30
N ASP A 91 -12.57 -26.70 17.93
CA ASP A 91 -13.14 -27.85 17.21
C ASP A 91 -14.33 -27.48 16.32
N SER A 92 -15.12 -26.47 16.72
CA SER A 92 -16.22 -25.95 15.90
C SER A 92 -15.73 -25.36 14.56
N LEU A 93 -14.54 -24.75 14.53
CA LEU A 93 -13.95 -24.22 13.30
C LEU A 93 -13.28 -25.33 12.48
N LYS A 94 -12.69 -26.35 13.12
CA LYS A 94 -12.13 -27.52 12.42
C LYS A 94 -13.17 -28.24 11.57
N GLN A 95 -14.41 -28.35 12.06
CA GLN A 95 -15.51 -28.95 11.30
C GLN A 95 -15.75 -28.22 9.97
N ASN A 96 -15.65 -26.89 9.95
CA ASN A 96 -15.77 -26.09 8.72
C ASN A 96 -14.54 -26.28 7.81
N LEU A 97 -13.33 -26.30 8.39
CA LEU A 97 -12.09 -26.50 7.63
C LEU A 97 -12.04 -27.86 6.92
N GLN A 98 -12.64 -28.91 7.49
CA GLN A 98 -12.74 -30.22 6.86
C GLN A 98 -13.57 -30.21 5.57
N LEU A 99 -14.43 -29.22 5.36
CA LEU A 99 -15.21 -29.08 4.13
C LEU A 99 -14.39 -28.46 2.98
N VAL A 100 -13.30 -27.77 3.30
CA VAL A 100 -12.50 -27.01 2.33
C VAL A 100 -11.96 -27.88 1.20
N PRO A 101 -11.33 -29.05 1.45
CA PRO A 101 -10.85 -29.91 0.37
C PRO A 101 -11.98 -30.42 -0.54
N VAL A 102 -13.14 -30.72 0.04
CA VAL A 102 -14.32 -31.20 -0.70
C VAL A 102 -14.87 -30.09 -1.60
N ILE A 103 -15.01 -28.87 -1.07
CA ILE A 103 -15.49 -27.71 -1.83
C ILE A 103 -14.50 -27.35 -2.95
N ARG A 104 -13.19 -27.37 -2.67
CA ARG A 104 -12.14 -27.13 -3.67
C ARG A 104 -12.19 -28.17 -4.79
N ALA A 105 -12.28 -29.46 -4.45
CA ALA A 105 -12.39 -30.53 -5.45
C ALA A 105 -13.63 -30.34 -6.33
N PHE A 106 -14.79 -30.06 -5.75
CA PHE A 106 -16.01 -29.77 -6.52
C PHE A 106 -15.85 -28.55 -7.44
N ALA A 107 -15.23 -27.47 -6.95
CA ALA A 107 -14.98 -26.26 -7.72
C ALA A 107 -14.10 -26.50 -8.96
N PHE A 108 -13.07 -27.34 -8.83
CA PHE A 108 -12.17 -27.66 -9.95
C PHE A 108 -12.76 -28.72 -10.87
N ASP A 109 -13.23 -29.84 -10.32
CA ASP A 109 -13.65 -31.02 -11.09
C ASP A 109 -15.03 -30.85 -11.72
N SER A 110 -15.96 -30.16 -11.04
CA SER A 110 -17.36 -30.05 -11.45
C SER A 110 -17.74 -28.69 -12.02
N LEU A 111 -17.20 -27.59 -11.46
CA LEU A 111 -17.48 -26.23 -11.95
C LEU A 111 -16.47 -25.73 -12.99
N GLY A 112 -15.37 -26.46 -13.21
CA GLY A 112 -14.35 -26.11 -14.20
C GLY A 112 -13.53 -24.87 -13.84
N LEU A 113 -13.45 -24.51 -12.55
CA LEU A 113 -12.54 -23.44 -12.11
C LEU A 113 -11.08 -23.90 -12.24
N GLN A 114 -10.19 -22.95 -12.51
CA GLN A 114 -8.77 -23.24 -12.64
C GLN A 114 -8.17 -23.65 -11.28
N PRO A 115 -7.47 -24.79 -11.20
CA PRO A 115 -6.76 -25.20 -9.98
C PRO A 115 -5.78 -24.12 -9.51
N ASN A 116 -5.77 -23.86 -8.21
CA ASN A 116 -4.88 -22.89 -7.55
C ASN A 116 -4.77 -23.19 -6.06
N ASP A 117 -3.87 -22.48 -5.37
CA ASP A 117 -3.55 -22.71 -3.96
C ASP A 117 -4.33 -21.79 -2.99
N ASN A 118 -5.31 -21.01 -3.47
CA ASN A 118 -6.19 -20.24 -2.59
C ASN A 118 -6.92 -21.13 -1.58
N TYR A 119 -7.13 -20.66 -0.37
CA TYR A 119 -7.88 -21.36 0.67
C TYR A 119 -7.24 -22.69 1.12
N THR A 120 -5.93 -22.88 0.89
CA THR A 120 -5.16 -24.03 1.42
C THR A 120 -4.50 -23.73 2.77
N THR A 121 -4.49 -22.46 3.16
CA THR A 121 -3.98 -21.98 4.45
C THR A 121 -5.08 -21.23 5.20
N VAL A 122 -4.90 -21.07 6.50
CA VAL A 122 -5.84 -20.38 7.41
C VAL A 122 -5.10 -19.26 8.12
N TYR A 123 -5.67 -18.06 8.11
CA TYR A 123 -5.23 -16.97 8.96
C TYR A 123 -6.13 -16.89 10.20
N ASP A 124 -5.63 -17.35 11.35
CA ASP A 124 -6.39 -17.28 12.60
C ASP A 124 -6.48 -15.83 13.11
N GLN A 125 -7.66 -15.26 12.96
CA GLN A 125 -8.02 -13.91 13.38
C GLN A 125 -8.20 -13.77 14.91
N GLN A 126 -8.30 -14.89 15.64
CA GLN A 126 -8.52 -14.91 17.09
C GLN A 126 -9.75 -14.08 17.51
N GLY A 127 -10.81 -14.13 16.68
CA GLY A 127 -12.06 -13.41 16.89
C GLY A 127 -12.01 -11.89 16.66
N LYS A 128 -10.95 -11.37 16.00
CA LYS A 128 -10.82 -9.95 15.65
C LYS A 128 -11.11 -9.74 14.17
N ASP A 129 -11.69 -8.59 13.82
CA ASP A 129 -11.83 -8.21 12.42
C ASP A 129 -10.45 -7.98 11.76
N ILE A 130 -10.32 -8.41 10.50
CA ILE A 130 -9.07 -8.30 9.75
C ILE A 130 -8.90 -6.95 9.05
N LEU A 131 -10.01 -6.37 8.59
CA LEU A 131 -10.04 -5.20 7.73
C LEU A 131 -11.36 -4.45 7.87
N TRP A 132 -11.29 -3.13 7.81
CA TRP A 132 -12.43 -2.22 7.83
C TRP A 132 -12.52 -1.46 6.52
N VAL A 133 -13.73 -1.34 5.99
CA VAL A 133 -14.01 -0.61 4.76
C VAL A 133 -14.83 0.63 5.08
N VAL A 134 -14.36 1.77 4.58
CA VAL A 134 -15.08 3.05 4.59
C VAL A 134 -15.81 3.19 3.26
N THR A 135 -17.10 3.49 3.34
CA THR A 135 -17.91 3.97 2.21
C THR A 135 -18.53 5.30 2.57
N ALA A 136 -18.77 6.15 1.57
CA ALA A 136 -19.38 7.44 1.79
C ALA A 136 -20.25 7.85 0.60
N CYS A 137 -21.31 8.61 0.84
CA CYS A 137 -22.15 9.21 -0.20
C CYS A 137 -22.58 10.62 0.19
N ARG A 138 -23.11 11.37 -0.78
CA ARG A 138 -23.72 12.68 -0.48
C ARG A 138 -25.04 12.49 0.27
N PRO A 139 -25.36 13.35 1.26
CA PRO A 139 -26.63 13.26 1.96
C PRO A 139 -27.82 13.34 1.00
N TYR A 140 -28.79 12.46 1.21
CA TYR A 140 -30.02 12.36 0.43
C TYR A 140 -29.80 12.10 -1.08
N ARG A 141 -28.62 11.59 -1.46
CA ARG A 141 -28.33 11.16 -2.84
C ARG A 141 -27.60 9.83 -2.85
N LEU A 142 -28.00 8.93 -3.74
CA LEU A 142 -27.30 7.67 -3.98
C LEU A 142 -26.07 7.88 -4.89
N GLU A 143 -25.23 8.84 -4.53
CA GLU A 143 -24.01 9.21 -5.25
C GLU A 143 -22.79 8.86 -4.38
N PRO A 144 -22.07 7.75 -4.67
CA PRO A 144 -20.96 7.31 -3.84
C PRO A 144 -19.72 8.19 -4.06
N LEU A 145 -19.01 8.46 -2.97
CA LEU A 145 -17.64 8.97 -3.03
C LEU A 145 -16.75 7.90 -3.66
N THR A 146 -15.90 8.33 -4.59
CA THR A 146 -15.01 7.45 -5.33
C THR A 146 -13.56 7.81 -5.05
N TRP A 147 -12.73 6.82 -4.76
CA TRP A 147 -11.29 6.95 -4.63
C TRP A 147 -10.59 6.39 -5.87
N SER A 148 -9.73 7.20 -6.50
CA SER A 148 -8.99 6.83 -7.70
C SER A 148 -7.52 6.56 -7.38
N PHE A 149 -7.02 5.44 -7.89
CA PHE A 149 -5.65 4.95 -7.74
C PHE A 149 -5.02 4.82 -9.14
N PRO A 150 -3.89 5.48 -9.44
CA PRO A 150 -3.38 5.64 -10.81
C PRO A 150 -3.18 4.35 -11.63
N LEU A 151 -2.91 3.22 -10.97
CA LEU A 151 -2.62 1.95 -11.65
C LEU A 151 -3.73 0.89 -11.49
N ILE A 152 -4.56 1.02 -10.46
CA ILE A 152 -5.51 -0.02 -10.04
C ILE A 152 -6.94 0.34 -10.47
N GLY A 153 -7.22 1.64 -10.66
CA GLY A 153 -8.55 2.13 -11.04
C GLY A 153 -9.24 2.87 -9.91
N SER A 154 -10.57 2.92 -9.96
CA SER A 154 -11.37 3.69 -9.01
C SER A 154 -12.38 2.80 -8.30
N PHE A 155 -12.56 3.05 -7.00
CA PHE A 155 -13.41 2.25 -6.13
C PHE A 155 -14.35 3.14 -5.32
N THR A 156 -15.55 2.65 -5.06
CA THR A 156 -16.57 3.31 -4.21
C THR A 156 -16.38 3.04 -2.72
N TYR A 157 -15.25 2.44 -2.36
CA TYR A 157 -14.90 2.08 -1.00
C TYR A 157 -13.40 2.18 -0.79
N LYS A 158 -12.97 2.32 0.48
CA LYS A 158 -11.55 2.34 0.84
C LYS A 158 -11.28 1.48 2.08
N GLY A 159 -10.37 0.52 1.95
CA GLY A 159 -10.07 -0.49 2.97
C GLY A 159 -8.86 -0.16 3.85
N PHE A 160 -8.91 -0.58 5.11
CA PHE A 160 -7.85 -0.37 6.09
C PHE A 160 -7.68 -1.61 6.97
N PHE A 161 -6.44 -2.09 7.11
CA PHE A 161 -6.06 -3.08 8.12
C PHE A 161 -5.95 -2.50 9.55
N ASP A 162 -6.22 -1.21 9.70
CA ASP A 162 -6.11 -0.44 10.95
C ASP A 162 -7.42 0.33 11.12
N GLN A 163 -8.19 -0.05 12.14
CA GLN A 163 -9.53 0.50 12.38
C GLN A 163 -9.49 2.00 12.67
N ASP A 164 -8.45 2.49 13.38
CA ASP A 164 -8.34 3.90 13.72
C ASP A 164 -8.14 4.75 12.46
N LYS A 165 -7.43 4.23 11.45
CA LYS A 165 -7.31 4.92 10.16
C LYS A 165 -8.62 4.98 9.39
N ALA A 166 -9.41 3.91 9.43
CA ALA A 166 -10.75 3.92 8.85
C ALA A 166 -11.64 4.96 9.55
N ASN A 167 -11.63 4.98 10.88
CA ASN A 167 -12.40 5.92 11.70
C ASN A 167 -11.96 7.38 11.47
N ASN A 168 -10.66 7.64 11.38
CA ASN A 168 -10.15 8.99 11.08
C ASN A 168 -10.63 9.50 9.72
N LEU A 169 -10.52 8.68 8.67
CA LEU A 169 -11.08 9.03 7.37
C LEU A 169 -12.59 9.26 7.44
N ALA A 170 -13.31 8.42 8.18
CA ALA A 170 -14.75 8.55 8.32
C ALA A 170 -15.14 9.86 9.00
N ASN A 171 -14.46 10.22 10.09
CA ASN A 171 -14.66 11.49 10.80
C ASN A 171 -14.37 12.68 9.88
N ASP A 172 -13.26 12.66 9.13
CA ASP A 172 -12.91 13.72 8.18
C ASP A 172 -13.99 13.91 7.11
N LEU A 173 -14.59 12.82 6.62
CA LEU A 173 -15.66 12.85 5.62
C LEU A 173 -17.00 13.31 6.21
N GLN A 174 -17.31 12.92 7.44
CA GLN A 174 -18.49 13.41 8.16
C GLN A 174 -18.42 14.93 8.38
N VAL A 175 -17.24 15.46 8.74
CA VAL A 175 -17.01 16.92 8.85
C VAL A 175 -17.22 17.63 7.50
N GLN A 176 -16.89 16.96 6.39
CA GLN A 176 -17.16 17.45 5.04
C GLN A 176 -18.63 17.31 4.61
N GLY A 177 -19.50 16.75 5.47
CA GLY A 177 -20.92 16.61 5.24
C GLY A 177 -21.32 15.41 4.40
N TYR A 178 -20.51 14.35 4.37
CA TYR A 178 -20.88 13.07 3.76
C TYR A 178 -21.64 12.17 4.76
N ASP A 179 -22.53 11.33 4.23
CA ASP A 179 -23.04 10.17 4.97
C ASP A 179 -22.02 9.05 4.84
N VAL A 180 -21.50 8.53 5.96
CA VAL A 180 -20.35 7.63 5.99
C VAL A 180 -20.64 6.38 6.80
N GLU A 181 -20.22 5.24 6.28
CA GLU A 181 -20.27 3.95 6.98
C GLU A 181 -18.87 3.34 7.07
N VAL A 182 -18.53 2.82 8.25
CA VAL A 182 -17.35 1.97 8.47
C VAL A 182 -17.84 0.58 8.83
N ARG A 183 -17.47 -0.42 8.03
CA ARG A 183 -17.85 -1.81 8.29
C ARG A 183 -16.64 -2.72 8.39
N ALA A 184 -16.70 -3.70 9.27
CA ALA A 184 -15.80 -4.85 9.22
C ALA A 184 -16.10 -5.71 8.00
N VAL A 185 -15.07 -6.33 7.44
CA VAL A 185 -15.18 -7.22 6.28
C VAL A 185 -15.07 -8.67 6.74
N SER A 186 -16.05 -9.49 6.37
CA SER A 186 -16.11 -10.92 6.70
C SER A 186 -15.33 -11.81 5.73
N GLY A 187 -14.92 -11.29 4.57
CA GLY A 187 -14.18 -12.03 3.56
C GLY A 187 -13.41 -11.09 2.64
N TRP A 188 -12.15 -11.43 2.36
CA TRP A 188 -11.23 -10.65 1.55
C TRP A 188 -10.56 -11.55 0.53
N SER A 189 -10.36 -11.04 -0.68
CA SER A 189 -9.61 -11.73 -1.72
C SER A 189 -8.74 -10.72 -2.47
N THR A 190 -7.54 -11.16 -2.83
CA THR A 190 -6.62 -10.39 -3.68
C THR A 190 -6.87 -10.58 -5.16
N LEU A 191 -8.00 -11.21 -5.55
CA LEU A 191 -8.42 -11.43 -6.94
C LEU A 191 -7.37 -12.20 -7.76
N GLY A 192 -6.66 -13.13 -7.13
CA GLY A 192 -5.68 -14.01 -7.76
C GLY A 192 -4.26 -13.43 -7.87
N TRP A 193 -3.96 -12.32 -7.19
CA TRP A 193 -2.58 -11.82 -7.09
C TRP A 193 -1.74 -12.63 -6.10
N PHE A 194 -2.37 -13.26 -5.11
CA PHE A 194 -1.75 -14.11 -4.11
C PHE A 194 -2.62 -15.34 -3.84
N ASP A 195 -2.05 -16.35 -3.18
CA ASP A 195 -2.80 -17.45 -2.62
C ASP A 195 -3.49 -16.98 -1.33
N ASP A 196 -4.76 -16.60 -1.46
CA ASP A 196 -5.57 -16.03 -0.39
C ASP A 196 -5.84 -17.09 0.69
N PRO A 197 -5.53 -16.85 1.97
CA PRO A 197 -5.89 -17.77 3.05
C PRO A 197 -7.39 -17.71 3.34
N LEU A 198 -7.89 -18.74 4.03
CA LEU A 198 -9.18 -18.73 4.73
C LEU A 198 -9.15 -17.78 5.93
#